data_AF-A0A925GC90-F1
#
_entry.id   AF-A0A925GC90-F1
#
_cell.length_a   1.000
_cell.length_b   1.000
_cell.length_c   1.000
_cell.angle_alpha   90.00
_cell.angle_beta   90.00
_cell.angle_gamma   90.00
#
_symmetry.space_group_name_H-M   'P 1'
#
loop_
_entity.id
_entity.type
_entity.pdbx_description
1 polymer ?
#
loop_
_entity_poly.entity_id
_entity_poly.type
_entity_poly.pdbx_seq_one_letter_code
_entity_poly.pdbx_strand_id
1 'polypeptide(L)'
;MISRLLLDRNFKNRFKLPPKLTGIVFFICILPVVFVIPQLNFAGLDHNISPDIHKSGWSTPYLLYNIWLIFGISAAVITCALSFVDFIVKKDISTPIVGGTLICVALYEAFFLLSDNNFIQVSSSSANDTYLKWFISRLLHAVLLAGSIWYYISIDKKRIRGLDQKKRSLSGLLAVFFLILLCAIPLTLYNNQINILVNFNNFITHPFELGILAIYLVLALWFLPYFLIRFPSLFTRMLILSIIPAAFAHIFMAIYQQPYDSFFNAAYFLRFLNYLIPLLGISMNYIDTSRKENKIIARLDNEIRERVHIQKDLERREALLATAEEIAHLGSWEFDTVTNQVKWSNEAYNIFGYDRSNVSPSLKLQEEIILPQYREKVRRELSSAVRNSSSYNIEYQIQRSNGDLRYV
;
A
#
# COMPACT_ATOMS: atom_id res chain seq x y z
N MET A 1 0.35 -28.72 4.21
CA MET A 1 0.98 -27.51 3.64
C MET A 1 0.82 -26.29 4.56
N ILE A 2 -0.39 -25.99 5.07
CA ILE A 2 -0.65 -24.92 6.05
C ILE A 2 0.07 -25.17 7.40
N SER A 3 0.17 -26.42 7.86
CA SER A 3 0.89 -26.78 9.09
C SER A 3 2.38 -26.47 9.08
N ARG A 4 3.05 -26.56 7.91
CA ARG A 4 4.48 -26.22 7.77
C ARG A 4 4.73 -24.71 7.76
N LEU A 5 3.76 -23.89 7.33
CA LEU A 5 3.86 -22.42 7.36
C LEU A 5 3.62 -21.84 8.77
N LEU A 6 2.75 -22.46 9.57
CA LEU A 6 2.46 -22.06 10.95
C LEU A 6 3.62 -22.27 11.93
N LEU A 7 4.58 -23.15 11.59
CA LEU A 7 5.74 -23.50 12.44
C LEU A 7 6.96 -22.57 12.26
N ASP A 8 6.97 -21.69 11.26
CA ASP A 8 8.07 -20.75 11.04
C ASP A 8 8.01 -19.59 12.07
N ARG A 9 9.08 -19.34 12.83
CA ARG A 9 9.14 -18.22 13.79
C ARG A 9 8.93 -16.85 13.09
N ASN A 10 9.26 -16.74 11.81
CA ASN A 10 8.96 -15.54 11.01
C ASN A 10 7.46 -15.37 10.71
N PHE A 11 6.66 -16.43 10.82
CA PHE A 11 5.21 -16.39 10.65
C PHE A 11 4.51 -15.64 11.80
N LYS A 12 4.91 -15.92 13.04
CA LYS A 12 4.35 -15.27 14.25
C LYS A 12 4.53 -13.75 14.24
N ASN A 13 5.64 -13.24 13.72
CA ASN A 13 5.88 -11.79 13.62
C ASN A 13 5.13 -11.12 12.46
N ARG A 14 4.79 -11.84 11.38
CA ARG A 14 3.97 -11.31 10.28
C ARG A 14 2.47 -11.22 10.63
N PHE A 15 2.01 -12.09 11.53
CA PHE A 15 0.61 -12.18 11.99
C PHE A 15 0.30 -11.31 13.22
N LYS A 16 1.24 -10.52 13.73
CA LYS A 16 0.96 -9.59 14.84
C LYS A 16 0.02 -8.48 14.37
N LEU A 17 -1.27 -8.68 14.66
CA LEU A 17 -2.25 -7.61 14.67
C LEU A 17 -1.77 -6.54 15.67
N PRO A 18 -1.97 -5.24 15.38
CA PRO A 18 -1.58 -4.17 16.29
C PRO A 18 -2.32 -4.32 17.64
N PRO A 19 -1.64 -4.69 18.74
CA PRO A 19 -2.30 -5.20 19.95
C PRO A 19 -3.21 -4.15 20.61
N LYS A 20 -2.81 -2.87 20.55
CA LYS A 20 -3.64 -1.76 21.04
C LYS A 20 -4.96 -1.64 20.25
N LEU A 21 -4.90 -1.73 18.93
CA LEU A 21 -6.07 -1.65 18.04
C LEU A 21 -6.98 -2.87 18.22
N THR A 22 -6.41 -4.07 18.35
CA THR A 22 -7.19 -5.29 18.60
C THR A 22 -7.94 -5.20 19.93
N GLY A 23 -7.29 -4.73 20.99
CA GLY A 23 -7.94 -4.51 22.29
C GLY A 23 -9.07 -3.48 22.22
N ILE A 24 -8.86 -2.36 21.51
CA ILE A 24 -9.89 -1.33 21.30
C ILE A 24 -11.09 -1.89 20.53
N VAL A 25 -10.88 -2.60 19.42
CA VAL A 25 -11.98 -3.17 18.63
C VAL A 25 -12.78 -4.17 19.46
N PHE A 26 -12.11 -5.05 20.21
CA PHE A 26 -12.79 -6.02 21.06
C PHE A 26 -13.60 -5.34 22.17
N PHE A 27 -13.03 -4.31 22.81
CA PHE A 27 -13.73 -3.52 23.82
C PHE A 27 -14.98 -2.83 23.26
N ILE A 28 -14.88 -2.21 22.08
CA ILE A 28 -16.02 -1.57 21.41
C ILE A 28 -17.08 -2.61 21.01
N CYS A 29 -16.70 -3.82 20.59
CA CYS A 29 -17.65 -4.87 20.24
C CYS A 29 -18.41 -5.43 21.46
N ILE A 30 -17.82 -5.38 22.65
CA ILE A 30 -18.46 -5.78 23.91
C ILE A 30 -19.39 -4.67 24.45
N LEU A 31 -19.17 -3.41 24.07
CA LEU A 31 -19.93 -2.28 24.59
C LEU A 31 -21.46 -2.45 24.40
N PRO A 32 -21.98 -2.85 23.22
CA PRO A 32 -23.40 -3.18 23.06
C PRO A 32 -23.88 -4.30 23.99
N VAL A 33 -23.04 -5.29 24.29
CA VAL A 33 -23.39 -6.38 25.22
C VAL A 33 -23.65 -5.82 26.62
N VAL A 34 -22.81 -4.89 27.08
CA VAL A 34 -22.93 -4.25 28.40
C VAL A 34 -24.16 -3.36 28.49
N PHE A 35 -24.56 -2.69 27.41
CA PHE A 35 -25.72 -1.79 27.42
C PHE A 35 -27.05 -2.47 27.09
N VAL A 36 -27.05 -3.54 26.28
CA VAL A 36 -28.25 -4.24 25.82
C VAL A 36 -28.65 -5.37 26.77
N ILE A 37 -27.70 -6.09 27.39
CA ILE A 37 -28.04 -7.19 28.31
C ILE A 37 -28.79 -6.71 29.57
N PRO A 38 -28.43 -5.59 30.23
CA PRO A 38 -29.21 -5.11 31.38
C PRO A 38 -30.64 -4.72 31.02
N GLN A 39 -30.91 -4.34 29.76
CA GLN A 39 -32.25 -4.06 29.27
C GLN A 39 -33.12 -5.33 29.20
N LEU A 40 -32.54 -6.53 29.11
CA LEU A 40 -33.28 -7.80 29.29
C LEU A 40 -33.88 -7.91 30.71
N ASN A 41 -33.24 -7.33 31.74
CA ASN A 41 -33.74 -7.37 33.11
C ASN A 41 -34.75 -6.25 33.42
N PHE A 42 -34.69 -5.11 32.72
CA PHE A 42 -35.66 -4.02 32.90
C PHE A 42 -36.90 -4.14 31.99
N ALA A 43 -36.82 -4.86 30.87
CA ALA A 43 -37.96 -5.13 29.99
C ALA A 43 -39.00 -6.09 30.58
N GLY A 44 -38.76 -6.68 31.76
CA GLY A 44 -39.77 -7.43 32.52
C GLY A 44 -40.92 -6.57 33.06
N LEU A 45 -40.94 -5.26 32.83
CA LEU A 45 -41.96 -4.35 33.38
C LEU A 45 -42.80 -3.56 32.35
N ASP A 46 -42.52 -3.62 31.04
CA ASP A 46 -43.36 -2.91 30.04
C ASP A 46 -43.70 -3.79 28.85
N HIS A 47 -44.62 -4.73 29.08
CA HIS A 47 -45.23 -5.55 28.05
C HIS A 47 -46.36 -4.81 27.32
N ASN A 48 -46.16 -3.55 26.91
CA ASN A 48 -47.18 -2.75 26.21
C ASN A 48 -46.57 -1.67 25.29
N ILE A 49 -45.70 -2.06 24.37
CA ILE A 49 -45.45 -1.23 23.19
C ILE A 49 -46.43 -1.70 22.11
N SER A 50 -47.47 -0.89 21.86
CA SER A 50 -48.46 -1.20 20.83
C SER A 50 -47.81 -1.23 19.43
N PRO A 51 -48.23 -2.14 18.55
CA PRO A 51 -47.70 -2.24 17.18
C PRO A 51 -48.03 -1.02 16.30
N ASP A 52 -48.84 -0.08 16.78
CA ASP A 52 -49.27 1.11 16.03
C ASP A 52 -48.31 2.32 16.10
N ILE A 53 -47.25 2.27 16.92
CA ILE A 53 -46.23 3.36 16.97
C ILE A 53 -45.40 3.42 15.66
N HIS A 54 -45.46 2.39 14.82
CA HIS A 54 -44.78 2.34 13.52
C HIS A 54 -45.37 3.25 12.42
N LYS A 55 -46.51 3.93 12.67
CA LYS A 55 -47.15 4.79 11.66
C LYS A 55 -46.60 6.22 11.58
N SER A 56 -45.79 6.67 12.54
CA SER A 56 -44.98 7.88 12.38
C SER A 56 -43.53 7.44 12.13
N GLY A 57 -42.98 7.72 10.95
CA GLY A 57 -41.64 7.28 10.50
C GLY A 57 -40.45 7.85 11.29
N TRP A 58 -40.64 8.22 12.56
CA TRP A 58 -39.71 8.97 13.41
C TRP A 58 -39.53 8.36 14.81
N SER A 59 -39.70 7.04 14.97
CA SER A 59 -39.31 6.40 16.24
C SER A 59 -37.78 6.43 16.38
N THR A 60 -37.29 6.73 17.58
CA THR A 60 -35.85 6.83 17.88
C THR A 60 -35.04 5.59 17.43
N PRO A 61 -35.54 4.36 17.60
CA PRO A 61 -34.84 3.16 17.14
C PRO A 61 -34.79 3.01 15.61
N TYR A 62 -35.81 3.47 14.88
CA TYR A 62 -35.82 3.49 13.41
C TYR A 62 -34.82 4.52 12.86
N LEU A 63 -34.72 5.68 13.49
CA LEU A 63 -33.74 6.71 13.13
C LEU A 63 -32.30 6.20 13.31
N LEU A 64 -32.04 5.52 14.44
CA LEU A 64 -30.72 4.96 14.76
C LEU A 64 -30.28 3.91 13.72
N TYR A 65 -31.19 3.02 13.32
CA TYR A 65 -30.98 2.07 12.22
C TYR A 65 -30.53 2.77 10.93
N ASN A 66 -31.27 3.80 10.49
CA ASN A 66 -30.96 4.55 9.26
C ASN A 66 -29.61 5.25 9.34
N ILE A 67 -29.26 5.83 10.48
CA ILE A 67 -27.96 6.47 10.72
C ILE A 67 -26.81 5.48 10.53
N TRP A 68 -26.89 4.31 11.18
CA TRP A 68 -25.85 3.27 11.05
C TRP A 68 -25.76 2.71 9.63
N LEU A 69 -26.88 2.62 8.94
CA LEU A 69 -26.94 2.20 7.54
C LEU A 69 -26.25 3.19 6.61
N ILE A 70 -26.55 4.47 6.73
CA ILE A 70 -25.91 5.52 5.93
C ILE A 70 -24.41 5.57 6.21
N PHE A 71 -23.98 5.57 7.47
CA PHE A 71 -22.55 5.57 7.80
C PHE A 71 -21.81 4.35 7.27
N GLY A 72 -22.44 3.17 7.31
CA GLY A 72 -21.90 1.95 6.71
C GLY A 72 -21.71 2.09 5.20
N ILE A 73 -22.73 2.55 4.48
CA ILE A 73 -22.68 2.78 3.04
C ILE A 73 -21.59 3.79 2.69
N SER A 74 -21.53 4.93 3.42
CA SER A 74 -20.49 5.93 3.23
C SER A 74 -19.08 5.36 3.44
N ALA A 75 -18.88 4.57 4.51
CA ALA A 75 -17.59 3.93 4.78
C ALA A 75 -17.17 2.98 3.65
N ALA A 76 -18.10 2.20 3.10
CA ALA A 76 -17.84 1.31 1.98
C ALA A 76 -17.50 2.06 0.68
N VAL A 77 -18.22 3.14 0.37
CA VAL A 77 -17.96 4.00 -0.79
C VAL A 77 -16.56 4.63 -0.70
N ILE A 78 -16.22 5.21 0.46
CA ILE A 78 -14.90 5.82 0.68
C ILE A 78 -13.80 4.75 0.60
N THR A 79 -14.02 3.57 1.19
CA THR A 79 -13.05 2.46 1.12
C THR A 79 -12.81 2.02 -0.31
N CYS A 80 -13.86 1.93 -1.12
CA CYS A 80 -13.75 1.61 -2.54
C CYS A 80 -12.94 2.68 -3.29
N ALA A 81 -13.25 3.96 -3.11
CA ALA A 81 -12.51 5.05 -3.74
C ALA A 81 -11.01 5.02 -3.38
N LEU A 82 -10.69 4.90 -2.07
CA LEU A 82 -9.31 4.79 -1.60
C LEU A 82 -8.59 3.54 -2.12
N SER A 83 -9.32 2.44 -2.34
CA SER A 83 -8.73 1.22 -2.89
C SER A 83 -8.30 1.35 -4.34
N PHE A 84 -9.01 2.13 -5.15
CA PHE A 84 -8.58 2.45 -6.51
C PHE A 84 -7.41 3.42 -6.54
N VAL A 85 -7.37 4.40 -5.62
CA VAL A 85 -6.20 5.28 -5.46
C VAL A 85 -4.96 4.44 -5.08
N ASP A 86 -5.10 3.52 -4.11
CA ASP A 86 -4.02 2.62 -3.71
C ASP A 86 -3.56 1.73 -4.88
N PHE A 87 -4.48 1.25 -5.73
CA PHE A 87 -4.14 0.54 -6.97
C PHE A 87 -3.37 1.41 -7.97
N ILE A 88 -3.75 2.68 -8.14
CA ILE A 88 -3.05 3.61 -9.03
C ILE A 88 -1.61 3.81 -8.56
N VAL A 89 -1.39 3.91 -7.25
CA VAL A 89 -0.06 4.12 -6.65
C VAL A 89 0.77 2.82 -6.66
N LYS A 90 0.23 1.71 -6.15
CA LYS A 90 0.98 0.47 -5.91
C LYS A 90 0.92 -0.55 -7.04
N LYS A 91 0.01 -0.38 -8.01
CA LYS A 91 -0.27 -1.33 -9.10
C LYS A 91 -0.58 -2.76 -8.60
N ASP A 92 -1.16 -2.86 -7.41
CA ASP A 92 -1.62 -4.10 -6.81
C ASP A 92 -3.14 -4.18 -6.75
N ILE A 93 -3.68 -5.29 -7.26
CA ILE A 93 -5.12 -5.52 -7.38
C ILE A 93 -5.75 -5.98 -6.05
N SER A 94 -4.96 -6.31 -5.04
CA SER A 94 -5.43 -6.84 -3.76
C SER A 94 -6.45 -5.92 -3.04
N THR A 95 -6.17 -4.62 -2.98
CA THR A 95 -7.03 -3.62 -2.33
C THR A 95 -8.32 -3.32 -3.11
N PRO A 96 -8.31 -3.05 -4.44
CA PRO A 96 -9.54 -2.77 -5.19
C PRO A 96 -10.47 -3.97 -5.31
N ILE A 97 -9.95 -5.20 -5.22
CA ILE A 97 -10.79 -6.41 -5.17
C ILE A 97 -11.70 -6.38 -3.94
N VAL A 98 -11.16 -6.04 -2.77
CA VAL A 98 -11.93 -5.94 -1.51
C VAL A 98 -12.82 -4.69 -1.50
N GLY A 99 -12.31 -3.56 -2.01
CA GLY A 99 -13.13 -2.35 -2.19
C GLY A 99 -14.34 -2.57 -3.10
N GLY A 100 -14.16 -3.34 -4.18
CA GLY A 100 -15.20 -3.80 -5.08
C GLY A 100 -16.28 -4.64 -4.39
N THR A 101 -15.89 -5.55 -3.50
CA THR A 101 -16.85 -6.32 -2.68
C THR A 101 -17.69 -5.40 -1.80
N LEU A 102 -17.06 -4.45 -1.10
CA LEU A 102 -17.75 -3.55 -0.17
C LEU A 102 -18.75 -2.63 -0.90
N ILE A 103 -18.37 -2.06 -2.05
CA ILE A 103 -19.28 -1.19 -2.80
C ILE A 103 -20.48 -1.95 -3.35
N CYS A 104 -20.31 -3.19 -3.83
CA CYS A 104 -21.45 -3.97 -4.33
C CYS A 104 -22.48 -4.24 -3.23
N VAL A 105 -22.03 -4.56 -2.02
CA VAL A 105 -22.93 -4.74 -0.88
C VAL A 105 -23.56 -3.40 -0.46
N ALA A 106 -22.80 -2.31 -0.48
CA ALA A 106 -23.32 -0.98 -0.15
C ALA A 106 -24.37 -0.49 -1.17
N LEU A 107 -24.23 -0.82 -2.46
CA LEU A 107 -25.23 -0.52 -3.48
C LEU A 107 -26.52 -1.31 -3.29
N TYR A 108 -26.43 -2.59 -2.92
CA TYR A 108 -27.60 -3.38 -2.52
C TYR A 108 -28.32 -2.72 -1.34
N GLU A 109 -27.58 -2.31 -0.31
CA GLU A 109 -28.13 -1.66 0.87
C GLU A 109 -28.73 -0.29 0.58
N ALA A 110 -28.07 0.51 -0.28
CA ALA A 110 -28.57 1.81 -0.70
C ALA A 110 -29.89 1.70 -1.48
N PHE A 111 -30.02 0.68 -2.34
CA PHE A 111 -31.27 0.41 -3.06
C PHE A 111 -32.43 0.19 -2.09
N PHE A 112 -32.24 -0.66 -1.08
CA PHE A 112 -33.29 -0.94 -0.11
C PHE A 112 -33.52 0.20 0.88
N LEU A 113 -32.50 0.98 1.24
CA LEU A 113 -32.69 2.21 2.02
C LEU A 113 -33.60 3.21 1.28
N LEU A 114 -33.43 3.35 -0.04
CA LEU A 114 -34.27 4.22 -0.86
C LEU A 114 -35.70 3.66 -1.00
N SER A 115 -35.82 2.34 -1.15
CA SER A 115 -37.10 1.63 -1.19
C SER A 115 -37.90 1.80 0.12
N ASP A 116 -37.25 1.62 1.28
CA ASP A 116 -37.89 1.70 2.60
C ASP A 116 -38.43 3.10 2.91
N ASN A 117 -37.79 4.14 2.35
CA ASN A 117 -38.19 5.53 2.52
C ASN A 117 -39.09 6.05 1.38
N ASN A 118 -39.72 5.14 0.60
CA ASN A 118 -40.65 5.43 -0.48
C ASN A 118 -40.08 6.29 -1.63
N PHE A 119 -38.76 6.40 -1.77
CA PHE A 119 -38.14 7.03 -2.96
C PHE A 119 -38.25 6.14 -4.20
N ILE A 120 -38.35 4.82 -4.00
CA ILE A 120 -38.57 3.83 -5.05
C ILE A 120 -39.82 3.02 -4.67
N GLN A 121 -40.83 3.01 -5.54
CA GLN A 121 -42.04 2.23 -5.30
C GLN A 121 -41.77 0.75 -5.52
N VAL A 122 -41.57 0.02 -4.42
CA VAL A 122 -41.43 -1.44 -4.43
C VAL A 122 -42.44 -2.02 -3.46
N SER A 123 -43.25 -2.96 -3.92
CA SER A 123 -44.31 -3.61 -3.14
C SER A 123 -43.74 -4.60 -2.13
N SER A 124 -43.25 -4.10 -0.98
CA SER A 124 -42.81 -4.93 0.15
C SER A 124 -43.12 -4.21 1.47
N SER A 125 -44.13 -4.65 2.22
CA SER A 125 -44.62 -3.97 3.44
C SER A 125 -44.65 -4.86 4.69
N SER A 126 -43.84 -5.92 4.75
CA SER A 126 -43.82 -6.85 5.89
C SER A 126 -42.55 -6.73 6.75
N ALA A 127 -42.66 -6.96 8.05
CA ALA A 127 -41.53 -7.01 8.98
C ALA A 127 -40.49 -8.10 8.64
N ASN A 128 -40.93 -9.20 8.02
CA ASN A 128 -40.04 -10.27 7.53
C ASN A 128 -39.15 -9.79 6.37
N ASP A 129 -39.56 -8.72 5.67
CA ASP A 129 -38.79 -8.14 4.57
C ASP A 129 -37.49 -7.51 5.09
N THR A 130 -37.50 -6.94 6.30
CA THR A 130 -36.31 -6.30 6.90
C THR A 130 -35.21 -7.32 7.21
N TYR A 131 -35.57 -8.49 7.75
CA TYR A 131 -34.60 -9.55 7.99
C TYR A 131 -34.05 -10.13 6.69
N LEU A 132 -34.91 -10.39 5.71
CA LEU A 132 -34.48 -10.94 4.42
C LEU A 132 -33.46 -10.03 3.73
N LYS A 133 -33.68 -8.70 3.77
CA LYS A 133 -32.72 -7.69 3.28
C LYS A 133 -31.38 -7.78 4.01
N TRP A 134 -31.39 -7.91 5.33
CA TRP A 134 -30.17 -8.10 6.11
C TRP A 134 -29.45 -9.39 5.70
N PHE A 135 -30.14 -10.52 5.74
CA PHE A 135 -29.59 -11.84 5.47
C PHE A 135 -28.94 -11.91 4.08
N ILE A 136 -29.65 -11.44 3.04
CA ILE A 136 -29.14 -11.43 1.67
C ILE A 136 -27.93 -10.49 1.54
N SER A 137 -27.97 -9.29 2.15
CA SER A 137 -26.82 -8.38 2.18
C SER A 137 -25.58 -9.04 2.79
N ARG A 138 -25.74 -9.75 3.91
CA ARG A 138 -24.63 -10.43 4.60
C ARG A 138 -24.10 -11.63 3.82
N LEU A 139 -25.00 -12.42 3.23
CA LEU A 139 -24.65 -13.54 2.37
C LEU A 139 -23.88 -13.06 1.14
N LEU A 140 -24.35 -11.99 0.49
CA LEU A 140 -23.68 -11.33 -0.62
C LEU A 140 -22.26 -10.91 -0.24
N HIS A 141 -22.09 -10.25 0.91
CA HIS A 141 -20.77 -9.86 1.40
C HIS A 141 -19.83 -11.05 1.59
N ALA A 142 -20.29 -12.11 2.25
CA ALA A 142 -19.49 -13.31 2.52
C ALA A 142 -19.08 -14.02 1.22
N VAL A 143 -20.01 -14.20 0.28
CA VAL A 143 -19.77 -14.87 -1.01
C VAL A 143 -18.81 -14.04 -1.88
N LEU A 144 -19.05 -12.74 -1.99
CA LEU A 144 -18.18 -11.87 -2.78
C LEU A 144 -16.78 -11.81 -2.18
N LEU A 145 -16.62 -11.71 -0.85
CA LEU A 145 -15.31 -11.69 -0.20
C LEU A 145 -14.57 -13.02 -0.38
N ALA A 146 -15.25 -14.15 -0.22
CA ALA A 146 -14.67 -15.48 -0.46
C ALA A 146 -14.21 -15.64 -1.91
N GLY A 147 -15.08 -15.30 -2.86
CA GLY A 147 -14.81 -15.38 -4.29
C GLY A 147 -13.68 -14.45 -4.71
N SER A 148 -13.61 -13.25 -4.13
CA SER A 148 -12.60 -12.25 -4.43
C SER A 148 -11.19 -12.70 -3.99
N ILE A 149 -11.07 -13.26 -2.78
CA ILE A 149 -9.84 -13.85 -2.28
C ILE A 149 -9.45 -15.07 -3.12
N TRP A 150 -10.38 -15.98 -3.41
CA TRP A 150 -10.11 -17.16 -4.22
C TRP A 150 -9.64 -16.80 -5.65
N TYR A 151 -10.27 -15.80 -6.26
CA TYR A 151 -9.89 -15.30 -7.58
C TYR A 151 -8.49 -14.69 -7.59
N TYR A 152 -8.15 -13.89 -6.57
CA TYR A 152 -6.80 -13.34 -6.41
C TYR A 152 -5.73 -14.44 -6.34
N ILE A 153 -5.97 -15.49 -5.53
CA ILE A 153 -5.07 -16.64 -5.40
C ILE A 153 -4.88 -17.34 -6.75
N SER A 154 -5.96 -17.44 -7.53
CA SER A 154 -5.94 -18.07 -8.85
C SER A 154 -5.13 -17.25 -9.88
N ILE A 155 -5.20 -15.92 -9.83
CA ILE A 155 -4.39 -15.02 -10.67
C ILE A 155 -2.91 -15.10 -10.30
N ASP A 156 -2.62 -15.08 -9.00
CA ASP A 156 -1.26 -15.10 -8.49
C ASP A 156 -0.54 -16.39 -8.90
N LYS A 157 -1.24 -17.53 -8.92
CA LYS A 157 -0.74 -18.80 -9.49
C LYS A 157 -0.45 -18.70 -11.00
N LYS A 158 -1.26 -17.96 -11.75
CA LYS A 158 -1.09 -17.76 -13.20
C LYS A 158 0.04 -16.78 -13.56
N ARG A 159 0.77 -16.20 -12.58
CA ARG A 159 1.87 -15.24 -12.78
C ARG A 159 1.51 -14.09 -13.74
N ILE A 160 0.30 -13.56 -13.64
CA ILE A 160 -0.09 -12.36 -14.40
C ILE A 160 0.74 -11.17 -13.91
N ARG A 161 1.73 -10.75 -14.72
CA ARG A 161 2.66 -9.66 -14.37
C ARG A 161 2.36 -8.34 -15.08
N GLY A 162 1.76 -8.39 -16.28
CA GLY A 162 1.46 -7.20 -17.08
C GLY A 162 0.39 -6.32 -16.45
N LEU A 163 0.62 -4.99 -16.44
CA LEU A 163 -0.35 -4.03 -15.87
C LEU A 163 -1.69 -4.07 -16.60
N ASP A 164 -1.68 -4.20 -17.94
CA ASP A 164 -2.91 -4.27 -18.73
C ASP A 164 -3.71 -5.56 -18.47
N GLN A 165 -3.00 -6.67 -18.25
CA GLN A 165 -3.65 -7.93 -17.86
C GLN A 165 -4.27 -7.83 -16.47
N LYS A 166 -3.60 -7.16 -15.51
CA LYS A 166 -4.15 -6.87 -14.18
C LYS A 166 -5.41 -6.00 -14.27
N LYS A 167 -5.40 -4.94 -15.08
CA LYS A 167 -6.58 -4.07 -15.30
C LYS A 167 -7.76 -4.84 -15.91
N ARG A 168 -7.52 -5.64 -16.97
CA ARG A 168 -8.56 -6.47 -17.60
C ARG A 168 -9.15 -7.48 -16.61
N SER A 169 -8.30 -8.11 -15.82
CA SER A 169 -8.72 -9.07 -14.80
C SER A 169 -9.55 -8.42 -13.69
N LEU A 170 -9.13 -7.25 -13.19
CA LEU A 170 -9.89 -6.49 -12.20
C LEU A 170 -11.26 -6.06 -12.75
N SER A 171 -11.30 -5.53 -13.98
CA SER A 171 -12.55 -5.16 -14.64
C SER A 171 -13.50 -6.34 -14.81
N GLY A 172 -12.98 -7.49 -15.25
CA GLY A 172 -13.76 -8.73 -15.37
C GLY A 172 -14.36 -9.19 -14.04
N LEU A 173 -13.60 -9.10 -12.93
CA LEU A 173 -14.12 -9.43 -11.61
C LEU A 173 -15.23 -8.48 -11.15
N LEU A 174 -15.04 -7.18 -11.35
CA LEU A 174 -16.03 -6.17 -10.98
C LEU A 174 -17.32 -6.31 -11.80
N ALA A 175 -17.23 -6.70 -13.07
CA ALA A 175 -18.38 -7.03 -13.89
C ALA A 175 -19.15 -8.24 -13.34
N VAL A 176 -18.45 -9.29 -12.89
CA VAL A 176 -19.07 -10.44 -12.22
C VAL A 176 -19.76 -10.01 -10.94
N PHE A 177 -19.14 -9.14 -10.12
CA PHE A 177 -19.78 -8.64 -8.90
C PHE A 177 -21.05 -7.84 -9.20
N PHE A 178 -21.03 -7.03 -10.25
CA PHE A 178 -22.19 -6.28 -10.69
C PHE A 178 -23.32 -7.22 -11.16
N LEU A 179 -23.01 -8.28 -11.91
CA LEU A 179 -24.00 -9.30 -12.29
C LEU A 179 -24.61 -10.00 -11.08
N ILE A 180 -23.80 -10.38 -10.10
CA ILE A 180 -24.29 -10.99 -8.84
C ILE A 180 -25.21 -10.02 -8.10
N LEU A 181 -24.86 -8.73 -8.03
CA LEU A 181 -25.69 -7.69 -7.46
C LEU A 181 -27.04 -7.57 -8.18
N LEU A 182 -27.04 -7.57 -9.52
CA LEU A 182 -28.27 -7.53 -10.33
C LEU A 182 -29.17 -8.74 -10.09
N CYS A 183 -28.62 -9.91 -9.76
CA CYS A 183 -29.42 -11.08 -9.38
C CYS A 183 -29.93 -11.02 -7.93
N ALA A 184 -29.20 -10.40 -7.02
CA ALA A 184 -29.55 -10.33 -5.60
C ALA A 184 -30.80 -9.48 -5.31
N ILE A 185 -31.00 -8.38 -6.06
CA ILE A 185 -32.14 -7.48 -5.87
C ILE A 185 -33.47 -8.20 -6.19
N PRO A 186 -33.69 -8.78 -7.40
CA PRO A 186 -34.90 -9.54 -7.71
C PRO A 186 -35.13 -10.73 -6.77
N LEU A 187 -34.07 -11.42 -6.35
CA LEU A 187 -34.17 -12.53 -5.41
C LEU A 187 -34.81 -12.09 -4.08
N THR A 188 -34.48 -10.88 -3.62
CA THR A 188 -35.07 -10.31 -2.39
C THR A 188 -36.54 -9.98 -2.58
N LEU A 189 -36.91 -9.44 -3.76
CA LEU A 189 -38.28 -9.00 -4.06
C LEU A 189 -39.25 -10.16 -4.36
N TYR A 190 -38.75 -11.23 -4.96
CA TYR A 190 -39.57 -12.39 -5.31
C TYR A 190 -39.95 -13.25 -4.10
N ASN A 191 -39.09 -13.27 -3.07
CA ASN A 191 -39.21 -14.16 -1.91
C ASN A 191 -39.99 -13.59 -0.71
N ASN A 192 -40.91 -12.64 -0.94
CA ASN A 192 -41.73 -12.01 0.11
C ASN A 192 -42.63 -12.99 0.91
N GLN A 193 -42.62 -14.29 0.62
CA GLN A 193 -43.41 -15.32 1.33
C GLN A 193 -42.57 -16.29 2.20
N ILE A 194 -41.25 -16.09 2.36
CA ILE A 194 -40.43 -17.01 3.17
C ILE A 194 -40.61 -16.74 4.67
N ASN A 195 -41.70 -17.26 5.24
CA ASN A 195 -41.87 -17.42 6.70
C ASN A 195 -40.94 -18.50 7.30
N ILE A 196 -40.20 -19.24 6.46
CA ILE A 196 -39.33 -20.38 6.87
C ILE A 196 -38.02 -19.89 7.54
N LEU A 197 -37.61 -18.65 7.29
CA LEU A 197 -36.36 -18.07 7.80
C LEU A 197 -36.44 -17.62 9.26
N VAL A 198 -37.65 -17.49 9.80
CA VAL A 198 -37.94 -16.98 11.14
C VAL A 198 -38.60 -18.10 11.93
N ASN A 199 -38.08 -18.37 13.14
CA ASN A 199 -38.65 -19.18 14.23
C ASN A 199 -38.19 -20.65 14.36
N PHE A 200 -37.84 -21.05 15.61
CA PHE A 200 -37.93 -22.44 16.15
C PHE A 200 -37.76 -22.54 17.70
N ASN A 201 -37.44 -21.47 18.46
CA ASN A 201 -37.36 -21.50 19.94
C ASN A 201 -37.31 -20.09 20.59
N ASN A 202 -37.68 -19.93 21.87
CA ASN A 202 -37.69 -18.63 22.59
C ASN A 202 -36.30 -17.92 22.72
N PHE A 203 -35.19 -18.63 22.46
CA PHE A 203 -33.84 -18.10 22.69
C PHE A 203 -33.09 -17.72 21.40
N ILE A 204 -33.31 -18.44 20.29
CA ILE A 204 -32.70 -18.14 18.98
C ILE A 204 -33.83 -18.00 17.97
N THR A 205 -34.06 -16.76 17.57
CA THR A 205 -35.14 -16.36 16.66
C THR A 205 -34.76 -16.56 15.19
N HIS A 206 -33.48 -16.41 14.85
CA HIS A 206 -32.95 -16.45 13.48
C HIS A 206 -31.76 -17.42 13.36
N PRO A 207 -32.00 -18.74 13.30
CA PRO A 207 -30.94 -19.75 13.35
C PRO A 207 -30.01 -19.72 12.12
N PHE A 208 -30.48 -19.25 10.97
CA PHE A 208 -29.68 -19.19 9.74
C PHE A 208 -28.52 -18.18 9.81
N GLU A 209 -28.56 -17.21 10.73
CA GLU A 209 -27.43 -16.31 11.00
C GLU A 209 -26.18 -17.08 11.47
N LEU A 210 -26.35 -18.23 12.15
CA LEU A 210 -25.25 -19.10 12.55
C LEU A 210 -24.53 -19.72 11.35
N GLY A 211 -25.26 -19.97 10.25
CA GLY A 211 -24.68 -20.44 9.00
C GLY A 211 -23.76 -19.39 8.38
N ILE A 212 -24.20 -18.12 8.36
CA ILE A 212 -23.36 -17.01 7.88
C ILE A 212 -22.15 -16.81 8.79
N LEU A 213 -22.35 -16.87 10.12
CA LEU A 213 -21.25 -16.82 11.09
C LEU A 213 -20.20 -17.92 10.82
N ALA A 214 -20.63 -19.15 10.52
CA ALA A 214 -19.73 -20.23 10.15
C ALA A 214 -18.91 -19.91 8.90
N ILE A 215 -19.52 -19.29 7.88
CA ILE A 215 -18.80 -18.83 6.67
C ILE A 215 -17.73 -17.79 7.04
N TYR A 216 -18.06 -16.80 7.89
CA TYR A 216 -17.08 -15.81 8.35
C TYR A 216 -15.94 -16.44 9.16
N LEU A 217 -16.22 -17.45 9.99
CA LEU A 217 -15.20 -18.19 10.73
C LEU A 217 -14.27 -18.95 9.79
N VAL A 218 -14.81 -19.61 8.76
CA VAL A 218 -14.01 -20.28 7.71
C VAL A 218 -13.13 -19.26 6.96
N LEU A 219 -13.70 -18.10 6.60
CA LEU A 219 -12.96 -17.01 5.99
C LEU A 219 -11.82 -16.51 6.88
N ALA A 220 -12.08 -16.34 8.18
CA ALA A 220 -11.12 -15.87 9.17
C ALA A 220 -9.98 -16.86 9.44
N LEU A 221 -10.28 -18.17 9.47
CA LEU A 221 -9.32 -19.19 9.83
C LEU A 221 -8.49 -19.68 8.64
N TRP A 222 -9.05 -19.70 7.43
CA TRP A 222 -8.39 -20.31 6.27
C TRP A 222 -8.04 -19.30 5.17
N PHE A 223 -9.01 -18.51 4.69
CA PHE A 223 -8.81 -17.67 3.50
C PHE A 223 -8.01 -16.39 3.80
N LEU A 224 -8.37 -15.65 4.84
CA LEU A 224 -7.71 -14.39 5.17
C LEU A 224 -6.28 -14.55 5.71
N PRO A 225 -5.95 -15.57 6.53
CA PRO A 225 -4.56 -15.82 6.92
C PRO A 225 -3.69 -16.12 5.70
N TYR A 226 -4.21 -16.90 4.74
CA TYR A 226 -3.55 -17.14 3.48
C TYR A 226 -3.34 -15.84 2.69
N PHE A 227 -4.37 -15.02 2.58
CA PHE A 227 -4.30 -13.72 1.91
C PHE A 227 -3.27 -12.79 2.57
N LEU A 228 -3.18 -12.77 3.91
CA LEU A 228 -2.17 -12.00 4.66
C LEU A 228 -0.74 -12.45 4.39
N ILE A 229 -0.50 -13.77 4.26
CA ILE A 229 0.83 -14.30 3.94
C ILE A 229 1.27 -13.81 2.57
N ARG A 230 0.35 -13.77 1.61
CA ARG A 230 0.66 -13.35 0.24
C ARG A 230 0.74 -11.83 0.10
N PHE A 231 -0.09 -11.11 0.83
CA PHE A 231 -0.14 -9.65 0.83
C PHE A 231 -0.09 -9.08 2.28
N PRO A 232 1.13 -8.97 2.84
CA PRO A 232 1.32 -8.46 4.19
C PRO A 232 1.20 -6.93 4.20
N SER A 233 -0.03 -6.43 4.30
CA SER A 233 -0.32 -5.00 4.44
C SER A 233 -1.06 -4.70 5.75
N LEU A 234 -0.99 -3.45 6.20
CA LEU A 234 -1.81 -2.98 7.32
C LEU A 234 -3.30 -3.13 7.00
N PHE A 235 -3.69 -2.91 5.74
CA PHE A 235 -5.05 -3.12 5.28
C PHE A 235 -5.52 -4.56 5.48
N THR A 236 -4.75 -5.56 5.05
CA THR A 236 -5.13 -6.98 5.20
C THR A 236 -5.26 -7.40 6.67
N ARG A 237 -4.41 -6.85 7.55
CA ARG A 237 -4.52 -7.07 9.00
C ARG A 237 -5.82 -6.50 9.57
N MET A 238 -6.20 -5.31 9.13
CA MET A 238 -7.44 -4.66 9.53
C MET A 238 -8.66 -5.39 8.96
N LEU A 239 -8.57 -5.95 7.75
CA LEU A 239 -9.62 -6.79 7.18
C LEU A 239 -9.88 -8.07 8.01
N ILE A 240 -8.84 -8.70 8.55
CA ILE A 240 -9.01 -9.80 9.52
C ILE A 240 -9.68 -9.29 10.79
N LEU A 241 -9.27 -8.12 11.28
CA LEU A 241 -9.83 -7.53 12.49
C LEU A 241 -11.31 -7.17 12.31
N SER A 242 -11.76 -6.85 11.10
CA SER A 242 -13.16 -6.50 10.82
C SER A 242 -14.13 -7.68 10.92
N ILE A 243 -13.62 -8.92 10.88
CA ILE A 243 -14.45 -10.11 11.13
C ILE A 243 -14.97 -10.14 12.56
N ILE A 244 -14.25 -9.59 13.54
CA ILE A 244 -14.70 -9.60 14.94
C ILE A 244 -16.08 -8.91 15.08
N PRO A 245 -16.25 -7.62 14.71
CA PRO A 245 -17.57 -7.01 14.77
C PRO A 245 -18.59 -7.68 13.85
N ALA A 246 -18.18 -8.25 12.71
CA ALA A 246 -19.08 -9.02 11.85
C ALA A 246 -19.66 -10.25 12.59
N ALA A 247 -18.81 -11.00 13.29
CA ALA A 247 -19.21 -12.18 14.05
C ALA A 247 -20.18 -11.80 15.19
N PHE A 248 -19.88 -10.73 15.93
CA PHE A 248 -20.81 -10.22 16.94
C PHE A 248 -22.13 -9.78 16.32
N ALA A 249 -22.14 -9.07 15.18
CA ALA A 249 -23.37 -8.64 14.53
C ALA A 249 -24.31 -9.82 14.20
N HIS A 250 -23.75 -10.94 13.74
CA HIS A 250 -24.51 -12.17 13.50
C HIS A 250 -25.07 -12.80 14.78
N ILE A 251 -24.33 -12.76 15.89
CA ILE A 251 -24.83 -13.23 17.19
C ILE A 251 -26.01 -12.37 17.66
N PHE A 252 -25.91 -11.05 17.54
CA PHE A 252 -27.00 -10.13 17.89
C PHE A 252 -28.22 -10.34 17.00
N MET A 253 -28.04 -10.55 15.69
CA MET A 253 -29.16 -10.85 14.78
C MET A 253 -29.75 -12.24 14.97
N ALA A 254 -29.00 -13.21 15.48
CA ALA A 254 -29.56 -14.53 15.77
C ALA A 254 -30.59 -14.50 16.91
N ILE A 255 -30.52 -13.49 17.79
CA ILE A 255 -31.29 -13.40 19.05
C ILE A 255 -32.37 -12.29 19.00
N TYR A 256 -32.30 -11.35 18.06
CA TYR A 256 -33.25 -10.22 18.00
C TYR A 256 -34.70 -10.69 17.86
N GLN A 257 -35.64 -10.04 18.53
CA GLN A 257 -37.04 -10.50 18.62
C GLN A 257 -37.98 -9.67 17.75
N GLN A 258 -37.75 -8.37 17.65
CA GLN A 258 -38.61 -7.46 16.89
C GLN A 258 -37.75 -6.52 16.04
N PRO A 259 -38.22 -6.13 14.83
CA PRO A 259 -37.55 -5.11 14.05
C PRO A 259 -37.31 -3.84 14.87
N TYR A 260 -36.11 -3.26 14.75
CA TYR A 260 -35.70 -2.04 15.45
C TYR A 260 -35.58 -2.15 16.98
N ASP A 261 -35.56 -3.36 17.54
CA ASP A 261 -35.20 -3.53 18.95
C ASP A 261 -33.71 -3.17 19.22
N SER A 262 -33.31 -3.24 20.49
CA SER A 262 -31.94 -2.93 20.90
C SER A 262 -30.90 -3.90 20.31
N PHE A 263 -31.24 -5.17 20.12
CA PHE A 263 -30.35 -6.18 19.53
C PHE A 263 -30.13 -5.93 18.04
N PHE A 264 -31.20 -5.57 17.33
CA PHE A 264 -31.20 -5.17 15.93
C PHE A 264 -30.31 -3.93 15.72
N ASN A 265 -30.50 -2.88 16.52
CA ASN A 265 -29.66 -1.69 16.44
C ASN A 265 -28.19 -1.96 16.78
N ALA A 266 -27.92 -2.81 17.77
CA ALA A 266 -26.57 -3.25 18.11
C ALA A 266 -25.89 -3.99 16.94
N ALA A 267 -26.62 -4.87 16.22
CA ALA A 267 -26.10 -5.55 15.04
C ALA A 267 -25.75 -4.57 13.92
N TYR A 268 -26.59 -3.57 13.66
CA TYR A 268 -26.33 -2.55 12.65
C TYR A 268 -25.13 -1.65 13.00
N PHE A 269 -24.96 -1.32 14.28
CA PHE A 269 -23.76 -0.64 14.78
C PHE A 269 -22.49 -1.48 14.57
N LEU A 270 -22.51 -2.76 14.94
CA LEU A 270 -21.39 -3.67 14.75
C LEU A 270 -21.07 -3.87 13.27
N ARG A 271 -22.09 -3.94 12.41
CA ARG A 271 -21.89 -3.93 10.96
C ARG A 271 -21.18 -2.66 10.48
N PHE A 272 -21.57 -1.50 10.97
CA PHE A 272 -20.87 -0.25 10.64
C PHE A 272 -19.38 -0.35 11.01
N LEU A 273 -19.04 -0.90 12.18
CA LEU A 273 -17.64 -1.14 12.57
C LEU A 273 -16.91 -2.10 11.62
N ASN A 274 -17.57 -3.15 11.13
CA ASN A 274 -17.01 -4.04 10.11
C ASN A 274 -16.61 -3.29 8.83
N TYR A 275 -17.31 -2.23 8.45
CA TYR A 275 -16.92 -1.40 7.29
C TYR A 275 -15.93 -0.27 7.64
N LEU A 276 -16.00 0.26 8.85
CA LEU A 276 -15.09 1.30 9.33
C LEU A 276 -13.66 0.77 9.48
N ILE A 277 -13.49 -0.46 9.95
CA ILE A 277 -12.14 -1.03 10.20
C ILE A 277 -11.32 -1.15 8.89
N PRO A 278 -11.83 -1.70 7.77
CA PRO A 278 -11.14 -1.68 6.48
C PRO A 278 -10.85 -0.27 5.97
N LEU A 279 -11.77 0.68 6.18
CA LEU A 279 -11.55 2.10 5.83
C LEU A 279 -10.33 2.66 6.57
N LEU A 280 -10.28 2.47 7.88
CA LEU A 280 -9.13 2.89 8.69
C LEU A 280 -7.86 2.16 8.25
N GLY A 281 -7.96 0.87 7.93
CA GLY A 281 -6.85 0.07 7.44
C GLY A 281 -6.23 0.60 6.16
N ILE A 282 -7.06 0.96 5.17
CA ILE A 282 -6.55 1.50 3.91
C ILE A 282 -6.01 2.92 4.07
N SER A 283 -6.64 3.73 4.92
CA SER A 283 -6.19 5.09 5.25
C SER A 283 -4.81 5.06 5.92
N MET A 284 -4.62 4.17 6.90
CA MET A 284 -3.32 3.96 7.55
C MET A 284 -2.27 3.42 6.57
N ASN A 285 -2.66 2.51 5.67
CA ASN A 285 -1.77 1.96 4.65
C ASN A 285 -1.27 3.07 3.69
N TYR A 286 -2.15 3.99 3.31
CA TYR A 286 -1.80 5.16 2.50
C TYR A 286 -0.82 6.08 3.22
N ILE A 287 -1.12 6.43 4.48
CA ILE A 287 -0.25 7.28 5.32
C ILE A 287 1.13 6.65 5.50
N ASP A 288 1.21 5.35 5.78
CA ASP A 288 2.50 4.64 5.94
C ASP A 288 3.32 4.64 4.64
N THR A 289 2.64 4.49 3.49
CA THR A 289 3.28 4.53 2.17
C THR A 289 3.87 5.92 1.90
N SER A 290 3.08 6.98 2.09
CA SER A 290 3.52 8.36 1.89
C SER A 290 4.67 8.74 2.84
N ARG A 291 4.63 8.30 4.11
CA ARG A 291 5.73 8.54 5.05
C ARG A 291 7.04 7.87 4.63
N LYS A 292 6.97 6.65 4.07
CA LYS A 292 8.17 5.95 3.57
C LYS A 292 8.76 6.65 2.36
N GLU A 293 7.91 7.07 1.43
CA GLU A 293 8.32 7.81 0.24
C GLU A 293 9.03 9.13 0.60
N ASN A 294 8.42 9.92 1.49
CA ASN A 294 9.02 11.17 1.96
C ASN A 294 10.38 10.97 2.67
N LYS A 295 10.55 9.86 3.40
CA LYS A 295 11.85 9.51 4.01
C LYS A 295 12.92 9.17 2.98
N ILE A 296 12.53 8.52 1.88
CA ILE A 296 13.46 8.18 0.79
C ILE A 296 13.87 9.45 0.06
N ILE A 297 12.91 10.31 -0.27
CA ILE A 297 13.17 11.61 -0.91
C ILE A 297 14.11 12.45 -0.04
N ALA A 298 13.83 12.60 1.25
CA ALA A 298 14.68 13.38 2.16
C ALA A 298 16.11 12.83 2.28
N ARG A 299 16.29 11.50 2.20
CA ARG A 299 17.62 10.86 2.17
C ARG A 299 18.35 11.14 0.87
N LEU A 300 17.67 11.01 -0.28
CA LEU A 300 18.24 11.30 -1.60
C LEU A 300 18.65 12.77 -1.71
N ASP A 301 17.81 13.69 -1.24
CA ASP A 301 18.14 15.12 -1.22
C ASP A 301 19.39 15.40 -0.38
N ASN A 302 19.57 14.66 0.73
CA ASN A 302 20.76 14.80 1.55
C ASN A 302 22.02 14.28 0.85
N GLU A 303 21.94 13.13 0.20
CA GLU A 303 23.05 12.57 -0.58
C GLU A 303 23.43 13.49 -1.75
N ILE A 304 22.44 14.06 -2.45
CA ILE A 304 22.68 15.03 -3.53
C ILE A 304 23.39 16.27 -2.99
N ARG A 305 22.93 16.84 -1.87
CA ARG A 305 23.59 18.00 -1.25
C ARG A 305 25.04 17.71 -0.88
N GLU A 306 25.31 16.55 -0.29
CA GLU A 306 26.65 16.13 0.08
C GLU A 306 27.55 15.99 -1.15
N ARG A 307 27.07 15.34 -2.22
CA ARG A 307 27.81 15.23 -3.48
C ARG A 307 28.10 16.59 -4.11
N VAL A 308 27.13 17.50 -4.13
CA VAL A 308 27.32 18.86 -4.64
C VAL A 308 28.36 19.63 -3.81
N HIS A 309 28.37 19.44 -2.49
CA HIS A 309 29.36 20.07 -1.63
C HIS A 309 30.78 19.53 -1.89
N ILE A 310 30.93 18.20 -1.96
CA ILE A 310 32.20 17.55 -2.29
C ILE A 310 32.72 18.00 -3.66
N GLN A 311 31.84 18.07 -4.66
CA GLN A 311 32.19 18.52 -6.00
C GLN A 311 32.71 19.96 -6.00
N LYS A 312 32.01 20.88 -5.31
CA LYS A 312 32.45 22.28 -5.18
C LYS A 312 33.78 22.41 -4.44
N ASP A 313 34.00 21.60 -3.40
CA ASP A 313 35.25 21.59 -2.66
C ASP A 313 36.40 21.05 -3.51
N LEU A 314 36.16 20.02 -4.33
CA LEU A 314 37.13 19.52 -5.30
C LEU A 314 37.47 20.58 -6.35
N GLU A 315 36.47 21.19 -6.98
CA GLU A 315 36.67 22.26 -7.97
C GLU A 315 37.47 23.43 -7.38
N ARG A 316 37.17 23.82 -6.13
CA ARG A 316 37.92 24.87 -5.43
C ARG A 316 39.38 24.46 -5.19
N ARG A 317 39.64 23.21 -4.78
CA ARG A 317 40.99 22.70 -4.56
C ARG A 317 41.78 22.59 -5.87
N GLU A 318 41.16 22.11 -6.94
CA GLU A 318 41.77 22.04 -8.27
C GLU A 318 42.13 23.44 -8.78
N ALA A 319 41.25 24.42 -8.61
CA ALA A 319 41.54 25.81 -8.96
C ALA A 319 42.72 26.38 -8.14
N LEU A 320 42.74 26.16 -6.83
CA LEU A 320 43.83 26.60 -5.96
C LEU A 320 45.17 25.94 -6.33
N LEU A 321 45.16 24.65 -6.64
CA LEU A 321 46.35 23.92 -7.11
C LEU A 321 46.86 24.49 -8.44
N ALA A 322 45.97 24.72 -9.40
CA ALA A 322 46.34 25.31 -10.69
C ALA A 322 46.97 26.71 -10.52
N THR A 323 46.41 27.55 -9.63
CA THR A 323 46.99 28.86 -9.33
C THR A 323 48.35 28.75 -8.62
N ALA A 324 48.52 27.77 -7.73
CA ALA A 324 49.80 27.55 -7.05
C ALA A 324 50.90 27.06 -8.02
N GLU A 325 50.55 26.15 -8.93
CA GLU A 325 51.43 25.70 -10.02
C GLU A 325 51.88 26.88 -10.90
N GLU A 326 50.95 27.75 -11.30
CA GLU A 326 51.24 28.95 -12.10
C GLU A 326 52.18 29.93 -11.39
N ILE A 327 51.90 30.28 -10.13
CA ILE A 327 52.74 31.23 -9.35
C ILE A 327 54.15 30.66 -9.11
N ALA A 328 54.26 29.36 -8.88
CA ALA A 328 55.55 28.71 -8.61
C ALA A 328 56.30 28.31 -9.90
N HIS A 329 55.69 28.48 -11.08
CA HIS A 329 56.19 27.96 -12.35
C HIS A 329 56.51 26.46 -12.29
N LEU A 330 55.65 25.69 -11.62
CA LEU A 330 55.76 24.25 -11.46
C LEU A 330 54.77 23.55 -12.38
N GLY A 331 55.28 22.88 -13.42
CA GLY A 331 54.46 22.04 -14.28
C GLY A 331 54.47 20.58 -13.82
N SER A 332 53.29 20.01 -13.57
CA SER A 332 53.11 18.57 -13.35
C SER A 332 52.68 17.86 -14.64
N TRP A 333 53.07 16.59 -14.77
CA TRP A 333 52.63 15.70 -15.85
C TRP A 333 52.41 14.29 -15.30
N GLU A 334 51.48 13.57 -15.92
CA GLU A 334 51.13 12.20 -15.57
C GLU A 334 51.21 11.32 -16.81
N PHE A 335 51.69 10.09 -16.63
CA PHE A 335 51.69 9.08 -17.67
C PHE A 335 51.03 7.80 -17.14
N ASP A 336 49.91 7.44 -17.76
CA ASP A 336 49.22 6.18 -17.49
C ASP A 336 49.78 5.09 -18.38
N THR A 337 50.51 4.15 -17.77
CA THR A 337 51.17 3.03 -18.45
C THR A 337 50.21 2.00 -19.04
N VAL A 338 48.96 1.94 -18.57
CA VAL A 338 47.94 0.99 -19.05
C VAL A 338 47.24 1.54 -20.28
N THR A 339 46.81 2.80 -20.21
CA THR A 339 46.10 3.46 -21.33
C THR A 339 47.04 4.14 -22.33
N ASN A 340 48.33 4.23 -21.98
CA ASN A 340 49.38 4.94 -22.71
C ASN A 340 49.07 6.43 -22.93
N GLN A 341 48.29 7.04 -22.03
CA GLN A 341 47.89 8.44 -22.07
C GLN A 341 48.83 9.30 -21.24
N VAL A 342 49.18 10.46 -21.76
CA VAL A 342 49.92 11.50 -21.03
C VAL A 342 48.96 12.65 -20.72
N LYS A 343 49.11 13.27 -19.57
CA LYS A 343 48.41 14.51 -19.20
C LYS A 343 49.43 15.52 -18.72
N TRP A 344 49.22 16.78 -19.10
CA TRP A 344 49.98 17.93 -18.61
C TRP A 344 49.05 18.85 -17.83
N SER A 345 49.56 19.39 -16.72
CA SER A 345 48.96 20.55 -16.05
C SER A 345 48.95 21.78 -16.96
N ASN A 346 48.14 22.78 -16.63
CA ASN A 346 48.10 24.04 -17.37
C ASN A 346 49.49 24.71 -17.41
N GLU A 347 50.23 24.69 -16.29
CA GLU A 347 51.57 25.30 -16.26
C GLU A 347 52.61 24.47 -17.04
N ALA A 348 52.49 23.14 -17.11
CA ALA A 348 53.35 22.33 -17.98
C ALA A 348 53.18 22.70 -19.47
N TYR A 349 51.95 22.99 -19.92
CA TYR A 349 51.72 23.53 -21.27
C TYR A 349 52.45 24.88 -21.48
N ASN A 350 52.38 25.78 -20.49
CA ASN A 350 53.09 27.07 -20.53
C ASN A 350 54.62 26.90 -20.54
N ILE A 351 55.17 25.95 -19.78
CA ILE A 351 56.60 25.63 -19.73
C ILE A 351 57.08 25.06 -21.07
N PHE A 352 56.32 24.17 -21.69
CA PHE A 352 56.66 23.60 -23.00
C PHE A 352 56.32 24.51 -24.19
N GLY A 353 55.53 25.57 -23.98
CA GLY A 353 55.20 26.56 -25.01
C GLY A 353 54.09 26.10 -25.97
N TYR A 354 53.11 25.35 -25.47
CA TYR A 354 51.97 24.85 -26.25
C TYR A 354 50.65 25.38 -25.72
N ASP A 355 49.70 25.61 -26.63
CA ASP A 355 48.30 25.86 -26.27
C ASP A 355 47.58 24.52 -26.08
N ARG A 356 46.95 24.35 -24.91
CA ARG A 356 46.16 23.18 -24.54
C ARG A 356 45.03 22.88 -25.53
N SER A 357 44.53 23.90 -26.24
CA SER A 357 43.46 23.78 -27.23
C SER A 357 43.92 23.11 -28.53
N ASN A 358 45.22 23.18 -28.85
CA ASN A 358 45.75 22.78 -30.15
C ASN A 358 46.58 21.49 -30.08
N VAL A 359 47.02 21.07 -28.89
CA VAL A 359 47.96 19.96 -28.73
C VAL A 359 47.57 19.02 -27.61
N SER A 360 47.52 17.73 -27.96
CA SER A 360 47.34 16.64 -27.00
C SER A 360 48.70 16.02 -26.66
N PRO A 361 49.08 15.92 -25.37
CA PRO A 361 50.37 15.42 -24.95
C PRO A 361 50.51 13.93 -25.24
N SER A 362 51.71 13.53 -25.64
CA SER A 362 52.07 12.14 -25.84
C SER A 362 53.55 11.96 -25.51
N LEU A 363 53.96 10.73 -25.20
CA LEU A 363 55.38 10.44 -24.96
C LEU A 363 56.26 10.81 -26.17
N LYS A 364 55.74 10.61 -27.39
CA LYS A 364 56.43 10.98 -28.62
C LYS A 364 56.64 12.49 -28.71
N LEU A 365 55.59 13.27 -28.46
CA LEU A 365 55.68 14.73 -28.46
C LEU A 365 56.65 15.22 -27.36
N GLN A 366 56.59 14.63 -26.16
CA GLN A 366 57.49 14.99 -25.07
C GLN A 366 58.96 14.71 -25.43
N GLU A 367 59.24 13.61 -26.13
CA GLU A 367 60.57 13.30 -26.65
C GLU A 367 61.02 14.25 -27.76
N GLU A 368 60.11 14.70 -28.63
CA GLU A 368 60.39 15.66 -29.70
C GLU A 368 60.81 17.03 -29.16
N ILE A 369 60.17 17.50 -28.08
CA ILE A 369 60.46 18.78 -27.41
C ILE A 369 61.85 18.80 -26.75
N ILE A 370 62.34 17.64 -26.30
CA ILE A 370 63.66 17.50 -25.69
C ILE A 370 64.74 17.59 -26.78
N LEU A 371 65.81 18.36 -26.55
CA LEU A 371 66.91 18.45 -27.51
C LEU A 371 67.54 17.07 -27.77
N PRO A 372 67.96 16.77 -29.03
CA PRO A 372 68.43 15.44 -29.42
C PRO A 372 69.52 14.85 -28.51
N GLN A 373 70.43 15.69 -28.00
CA GLN A 373 71.53 15.28 -27.12
C GLN A 373 71.07 14.76 -25.74
N TYR A 374 69.86 15.11 -25.27
CA TYR A 374 69.32 14.70 -23.97
C TYR A 374 68.30 13.55 -24.06
N ARG A 375 67.75 13.25 -25.25
CA ARG A 375 66.65 12.27 -25.43
C ARG A 375 66.97 10.89 -24.87
N GLU A 376 68.14 10.32 -25.21
CA GLU A 376 68.54 8.99 -24.72
C GLU A 376 68.67 8.93 -23.21
N LYS A 377 69.15 10.01 -22.58
CA LYS A 377 69.29 10.10 -21.13
C LYS A 377 67.92 10.09 -20.47
N VAL A 378 67.00 10.96 -20.92
CA VAL A 378 65.63 11.07 -20.37
C VAL A 378 64.86 9.76 -20.57
N ARG A 379 64.92 9.14 -21.76
CA ARG A 379 64.22 7.89 -22.06
C ARG A 379 64.68 6.75 -21.13
N ARG A 380 65.99 6.66 -20.88
CA ARG A 380 66.57 5.63 -20.01
C ARG A 380 66.12 5.80 -18.56
N GLU A 381 66.20 7.02 -18.03
CA GLU A 381 65.78 7.33 -16.66
C GLU A 381 64.27 7.07 -16.46
N LEU A 382 63.43 7.56 -17.38
CA LEU A 382 61.99 7.33 -17.35
C LEU A 382 61.66 5.82 -17.37
N SER A 383 62.29 5.08 -18.29
CA SER A 383 62.07 3.63 -18.40
C SER A 383 62.53 2.87 -17.15
N SER A 384 63.62 3.32 -16.51
CA SER A 384 64.12 2.76 -15.26
C SER A 384 63.16 3.04 -14.11
N ALA A 385 62.69 4.28 -13.98
CA ALA A 385 61.74 4.72 -12.97
C ALA A 385 60.42 3.95 -13.05
N VAL A 386 59.88 3.75 -14.26
CA VAL A 386 58.66 2.96 -14.48
C VAL A 386 58.87 1.49 -14.10
N ARG A 387 59.97 0.87 -14.53
CA ARG A 387 60.25 -0.55 -14.22
C ARG A 387 60.49 -0.81 -12.74
N ASN A 388 61.19 0.10 -12.07
CA ASN A 388 61.64 -0.09 -10.68
C ASN A 388 60.73 0.59 -9.65
N SER A 389 59.70 1.34 -10.10
CA SER A 389 58.85 2.16 -9.23
C SER A 389 59.65 3.12 -8.34
N SER A 390 60.68 3.75 -8.91
CA SER A 390 61.60 4.65 -8.21
C SER A 390 61.46 6.09 -8.68
N SER A 391 61.67 7.06 -7.78
CA SER A 391 61.79 8.47 -8.15
C SER A 391 63.06 8.71 -8.98
N TYR A 392 63.00 9.66 -9.92
CA TYR A 392 64.17 10.16 -10.64
C TYR A 392 64.17 11.70 -10.63
N ASN A 393 65.36 12.28 -10.75
CA ASN A 393 65.56 13.71 -10.92
C ASN A 393 66.57 13.93 -12.07
N ILE A 394 66.20 14.73 -13.05
CA ILE A 394 67.01 14.96 -14.24
C ILE A 394 66.78 16.38 -14.73
N GLU A 395 67.88 17.05 -15.08
CA GLU A 395 67.85 18.34 -15.75
C GLU A 395 68.17 18.14 -17.24
N TYR A 396 67.39 18.78 -18.10
CA TYR A 396 67.59 18.74 -19.56
C TYR A 396 67.11 20.03 -20.22
N GLN A 397 67.56 20.25 -21.46
CA GLN A 397 67.04 21.37 -22.25
C GLN A 397 65.92 20.93 -23.19
N ILE A 398 64.96 21.83 -23.34
CA ILE A 398 63.87 21.75 -24.33
C ILE A 398 64.01 22.86 -25.36
N GLN A 399 63.47 22.63 -26.55
CA GLN A 399 63.28 23.64 -27.59
C GLN A 399 61.79 23.90 -27.80
N ARG A 400 61.36 25.13 -27.61
CA ARG A 400 59.97 25.56 -27.86
C ARG A 400 59.72 25.79 -29.35
N SER A 401 58.45 25.82 -29.75
CA SER A 401 58.01 26.06 -31.13
C SER A 401 58.48 27.40 -31.73
N ASN A 402 58.71 28.40 -30.89
CA ASN A 402 59.26 29.70 -31.27
C ASN A 402 60.80 29.72 -31.37
N GLY A 403 61.48 28.60 -31.11
CA GLY A 403 62.93 28.47 -31.16
C GLY A 403 63.64 28.70 -29.82
N ASP A 404 62.93 29.13 -28.77
CA ASP A 404 63.53 29.40 -27.45
C ASP A 404 64.00 28.12 -26.76
N LEU A 405 65.18 28.19 -26.14
CA LEU A 405 65.74 27.13 -25.33
C LEU A 405 65.45 27.37 -23.84
N ARG A 406 64.95 26.36 -23.13
CA ARG A 406 64.76 26.38 -21.68
C ARG A 406 65.36 25.15 -21.02
N TYR A 407 65.89 25.32 -19.80
CA TYR A 407 66.19 24.21 -18.90
C TYR A 407 64.92 23.85 -18.11
N VAL A 408 64.70 22.55 -17.93
CA VAL A 408 63.64 21.95 -17.12
C VAL A 408 64.26 20.95 -16.17
#